data_AF-A0A3E2MW43-F1
#
_entry.id   AF-A0A3E2MW43-F1
#
_cell.length_a   1.000
_cell.length_b   1.000
_cell.length_c   1.000
_cell.angle_alpha   90.00
_cell.angle_beta   90.00
_cell.angle_gamma   90.00
#
_symmetry.space_group_name_H-M   'P 1'
#
loop_
_entity.id
_entity.type
_entity.pdbx_description
1 polymer ?
#
loop_
_entity_poly.entity_id
_entity_poly.type
_entity_poly.pdbx_seq_one_letter_code
_entity_poly.pdbx_strand_id
1 'polypeptide(L)'
;MIERWLPIPGWEGLYSVSDLGRVRSERRVVTRSDGTPCTVRERVLRSGRRDGYPSVVLRNVSHGKHLKVHHLVMQAFMGPRPEGIEVLHRDDDRNNPALANLYYGTQSENLYDCVRNGSHVQARKRSCPQGHEFNTENTYHWGGKRFCKPCRIAYQRRYRAGKATA
;
A
#
# COMPACT_ATOMS: atom_id res chain seq x y z
N MET A 1 2.26 16.99 -20.02
CA MET A 1 3.19 17.09 -18.87
C MET A 1 4.37 16.17 -19.13
N ILE A 2 5.58 16.62 -18.78
CA ILE A 2 6.81 15.86 -18.95
C ILE A 2 7.07 15.10 -17.65
N GLU A 3 7.34 13.79 -17.75
CA GLU A 3 7.74 12.94 -16.62
C GLU A 3 8.98 13.51 -15.94
N ARG A 4 8.89 13.76 -14.62
CA ARG A 4 9.99 14.32 -13.83
C ARG A 4 10.82 13.21 -13.26
N TRP A 5 12.14 13.35 -13.30
CA TRP A 5 13.09 12.39 -12.75
C TRP A 5 13.92 13.04 -11.66
N LEU A 6 14.07 12.37 -10.51
CA LEU A 6 14.93 12.80 -9.42
C LEU A 6 15.91 11.69 -9.02
N PRO A 7 17.14 12.04 -8.59
CA PRO A 7 18.07 11.07 -8.01
C PRO A 7 17.43 10.36 -6.81
N ILE A 8 17.69 9.06 -6.67
CA ILE A 8 17.24 8.31 -5.50
C ILE A 8 18.21 8.59 -4.34
N PRO A 9 17.72 9.06 -3.17
CA PRO A 9 18.59 9.32 -2.03
C PRO A 9 19.38 8.08 -1.57
N GLY A 10 20.69 8.22 -1.39
CA GLY A 10 21.64 7.13 -1.09
C GLY A 10 22.08 6.31 -2.31
N TRP A 11 21.65 6.70 -3.51
CA TRP A 11 21.95 6.06 -4.80
C TRP A 11 22.26 7.09 -5.90
N GLU A 12 22.66 8.29 -5.49
CA GLU A 12 22.93 9.43 -6.35
C GLU A 12 24.02 9.10 -7.39
N GLY A 13 23.82 9.57 -8.63
CA GLY A 13 24.71 9.26 -9.76
C GLY A 13 24.63 7.81 -10.28
N LEU A 14 23.89 6.92 -9.60
CA LEU A 14 23.69 5.54 -10.05
C LEU A 14 22.28 5.29 -10.57
N TYR A 15 21.27 5.85 -9.89
CA TYR A 15 19.86 5.64 -10.20
C TYR A 15 18.99 6.88 -9.93
N SER A 16 17.95 7.02 -10.73
CA SER A 16 16.89 8.01 -10.57
C SER A 16 15.52 7.36 -10.61
N VAL A 17 14.52 8.02 -10.03
CA VAL A 17 13.11 7.60 -10.04
C VAL A 17 12.24 8.70 -10.62
N SER A 18 11.20 8.32 -11.35
CA SER A 18 10.25 9.26 -11.91
C SER A 18 9.01 9.48 -11.05
N ASP A 19 8.31 10.58 -11.29
CA ASP A 19 7.00 10.87 -10.69
C ASP A 19 5.89 9.90 -11.15
N LEU A 20 6.13 9.11 -12.21
CA LEU A 20 5.26 8.01 -12.63
C LEU A 20 5.66 6.65 -12.04
N GLY A 21 6.70 6.61 -11.19
CA GLY A 21 7.19 5.40 -10.56
C GLY A 21 7.98 4.47 -11.48
N ARG A 22 8.70 5.04 -12.45
CA ARG A 22 9.74 4.31 -13.20
C ARG A 22 11.09 4.52 -12.52
N VAL A 23 11.94 3.50 -12.55
CA VAL A 23 13.31 3.60 -12.02
C VAL A 23 14.28 3.44 -13.16
N ARG A 24 15.31 4.28 -13.20
CA ARG A 24 16.30 4.31 -14.27
C ARG A 24 17.70 4.21 -13.68
N SER A 25 18.57 3.45 -14.33
CA SER A 25 20.01 3.52 -14.05
C SER A 25 20.62 4.63 -14.87
N GLU A 26 21.43 5.46 -14.22
CA GLU A 26 22.12 6.58 -14.85
C GLU A 26 23.35 6.13 -15.63
N ARG A 27 23.64 6.85 -16.71
CA ARG A 27 24.88 6.65 -17.47
C ARG A 27 26.07 7.00 -16.58
N ARG A 28 27.06 6.11 -16.53
CA ARG A 28 28.29 6.31 -15.76
C ARG A 28 29.43 5.46 -16.28
N VAL A 29 30.66 5.82 -15.96
CA VAL A 29 31.85 4.99 -16.21
C VAL A 29 32.21 4.25 -14.93
N VAL A 30 32.41 2.94 -15.02
CA VAL A 30 32.83 2.08 -13.91
C VAL A 30 34.10 1.35 -14.29
N THR A 31 35.02 1.20 -13.36
CA THR A 31 36.23 0.39 -13.56
C THR A 31 35.89 -1.07 -13.29
N ARG A 32 36.23 -1.95 -14.23
CA ARG A 32 36.08 -3.40 -14.08
C ARG A 32 37.16 -3.97 -13.16
N SER A 33 37.02 -5.24 -12.77
CA SER A 33 38.00 -5.94 -11.94
C SER A 33 39.39 -6.03 -12.57
N ASP A 34 39.49 -5.95 -13.90
CA ASP A 34 40.74 -5.94 -14.66
C ASP A 34 41.34 -4.54 -14.83
N GLY A 35 40.77 -3.51 -14.19
CA GLY A 35 41.23 -2.12 -14.29
C GLY A 35 40.72 -1.37 -15.53
N THR A 36 39.99 -2.02 -16.43
CA THR A 36 39.49 -1.38 -17.66
C THR A 36 38.23 -0.53 -17.40
N PRO A 37 38.14 0.69 -17.95
CA PRO A 37 36.93 1.50 -17.83
C PRO A 37 35.80 0.95 -18.72
N CYS A 38 34.61 0.83 -18.17
CA CYS A 38 33.41 0.37 -18.85
C CYS A 38 32.28 1.39 -18.68
N THR A 39 31.65 1.78 -19.78
CA THR A 39 30.49 2.68 -19.73
C THR A 39 29.22 1.88 -19.49
N VAL A 40 28.54 2.16 -18.38
CA VAL A 40 27.16 1.73 -18.13
C VAL A 40 26.22 2.70 -18.84
N ARG A 41 25.37 2.18 -19.72
CA ARG A 41 24.37 2.99 -20.43
C ARG A 41 23.20 3.32 -19.51
N GLU A 42 22.61 4.48 -19.75
CA GLU A 42 21.33 4.82 -19.14
C GLU A 42 20.26 3.82 -19.59
N ARG A 43 19.43 3.34 -18.65
CA ARG A 43 18.34 2.41 -18.95
C ARG A 43 17.25 2.43 -17.89
N VAL A 44 15.99 2.48 -18.31
CA VAL A 44 14.85 2.23 -17.41
C VAL A 44 14.84 0.76 -17.00
N LEU A 45 14.86 0.52 -15.70
CA LEU A 45 14.88 -0.81 -15.10
C LEU A 45 13.51 -1.46 -15.19
N ARG A 46 13.49 -2.78 -15.42
CA ARG A 46 12.26 -3.57 -15.29
C ARG A 46 11.97 -3.79 -13.81
N SER A 47 10.80 -3.37 -13.35
CA SER A 47 10.33 -3.68 -12.00
C SER A 47 9.87 -5.14 -11.91
N GLY A 48 10.30 -5.83 -10.85
CA GLY A 48 9.71 -7.09 -10.40
C GLY A 48 8.57 -6.84 -9.42
N ARG A 49 8.10 -7.90 -8.75
CA ARG A 49 7.08 -7.81 -7.69
C ARG A 49 7.59 -8.45 -6.40
N ARG A 50 7.34 -7.78 -5.27
CA ARG A 50 7.60 -8.31 -3.93
C ARG A 50 6.54 -7.78 -2.97
N ASP A 51 5.98 -8.67 -2.14
CA ASP A 51 4.91 -8.35 -1.19
C ASP A 51 3.68 -7.69 -1.85
N GLY A 52 3.45 -7.99 -3.13
CA GLY A 52 2.39 -7.41 -3.95
C GLY A 52 2.70 -6.05 -4.58
N TYR A 53 3.87 -5.46 -4.33
CA TYR A 53 4.27 -4.14 -4.84
C TYR A 53 5.33 -4.23 -5.95
N PRO A 54 5.34 -3.29 -6.91
CA PRO A 54 6.47 -3.08 -7.80
C PRO A 54 7.76 -2.82 -7.02
N SER A 55 8.82 -3.54 -7.38
CA SER A 55 10.12 -3.45 -6.69
C SER A 55 11.29 -3.59 -7.66
N VAL A 56 12.43 -3.03 -7.27
CA VAL A 56 13.69 -3.08 -8.02
C VAL A 56 14.83 -3.48 -7.09
N VAL A 57 15.91 -3.98 -7.68
CA VAL A 57 17.17 -4.21 -6.96
C VAL A 57 18.15 -3.14 -7.39
N LEU A 58 18.52 -2.27 -6.45
CA LEU A 58 19.58 -1.30 -6.68
C LEU A 58 20.90 -1.88 -6.17
N ARG A 59 21.98 -1.67 -6.93
CA ARG A 59 23.31 -2.21 -6.63
C ARG A 59 24.38 -1.15 -6.85
N ASN A 60 25.30 -1.07 -5.91
CA ASN A 60 26.54 -0.32 -6.00
C ASN A 60 27.71 -1.30 -5.76
N VAL A 61 28.94 -0.78 -5.69
CA VAL A 61 30.15 -1.61 -5.53
C VAL A 61 30.15 -2.37 -4.19
N SER A 62 29.58 -1.78 -3.15
CA SER A 62 29.62 -2.32 -1.78
C SER A 62 28.46 -3.25 -1.43
N HIS A 63 27.25 -3.00 -1.97
CA HIS A 63 26.06 -3.75 -1.59
C HIS A 63 24.93 -3.64 -2.63
N GLY A 64 23.94 -4.51 -2.47
CA GLY A 64 22.68 -4.49 -3.21
C GLY A 64 21.48 -4.52 -2.27
N LYS A 65 20.40 -3.80 -2.63
CA LYS A 65 19.18 -3.73 -1.83
C LYS A 65 17.93 -3.86 -2.69
N HIS A 66 16.99 -4.68 -2.23
CA HIS A 66 15.64 -4.74 -2.78
C HIS A 66 14.82 -3.58 -2.22
N LEU A 67 14.27 -2.74 -3.10
CA LEU A 67 13.54 -1.53 -2.73
C LEU A 67 12.20 -1.48 -3.45
N LYS A 68 11.16 -1.07 -2.72
CA LYS A 68 9.80 -0.88 -3.25
C LYS A 68 9.73 0.44 -4.00
N VAL A 69 9.15 0.44 -5.19
CA VAL A 69 9.13 1.62 -6.08
C VAL A 69 8.38 2.80 -5.46
N HIS A 70 7.21 2.58 -4.86
CA HIS A 70 6.44 3.66 -4.21
C HIS A 70 7.20 4.34 -3.05
N HIS A 71 8.06 3.59 -2.33
CA HIS A 71 8.95 4.20 -1.33
C HIS A 71 10.01 5.08 -1.99
N LEU A 72 10.60 4.64 -3.10
CA LEU A 72 11.61 5.43 -3.82
C LEU A 72 11.02 6.74 -4.35
N VAL A 73 9.82 6.68 -4.93
CA VAL A 73 9.08 7.86 -5.42
C VAL A 73 8.85 8.84 -4.26
N MET A 74 8.23 8.38 -3.17
CA MET A 74 7.97 9.26 -2.02
C MET A 74 9.25 9.81 -1.42
N GLN A 75 10.28 8.99 -1.28
CA GLN A 75 11.56 9.42 -0.70
C GLN A 75 12.24 10.51 -1.54
N ALA A 76 12.25 10.37 -2.87
CA ALA A 76 12.90 11.32 -3.76
C ALA A 76 12.13 12.63 -3.90
N PHE A 77 10.80 12.59 -3.93
CA PHE A 77 9.96 13.76 -4.21
C PHE A 77 9.41 14.46 -2.96
N MET A 78 9.15 13.72 -1.89
CA MET A 78 8.53 14.22 -0.65
C MET A 78 9.48 14.18 0.55
N GLY A 79 10.67 13.59 0.40
CA GLY A 79 11.67 13.48 1.46
C GLY A 79 11.54 12.21 2.30
N PRO A 80 12.32 12.08 3.39
CA PRO A 80 12.35 10.86 4.20
C PRO A 80 10.99 10.58 4.84
N ARG A 81 10.64 9.29 4.93
CA ARG A 81 9.43 8.83 5.62
C ARG A 81 9.54 9.15 7.12
N PRO A 82 8.62 9.96 7.68
CA PRO A 82 8.54 10.18 9.13
C PRO A 82 8.27 8.89 9.91
N GLU A 83 8.60 8.89 11.19
CA GLU A 83 8.36 7.74 12.06
C GLU A 83 6.85 7.48 12.25
N GLY A 84 6.47 6.20 12.31
CA GLY A 84 5.08 5.80 12.58
C GLY A 84 4.09 5.99 11.42
N ILE A 85 4.53 6.49 10.26
CA ILE A 85 3.67 6.65 9.08
C ILE A 85 4.17 5.83 7.88
N GLU A 86 3.25 5.41 7.03
CA GLU A 86 3.48 4.53 5.88
C GLU A 86 3.22 5.27 4.56
N VAL A 87 3.68 4.70 3.45
CA VAL A 87 3.33 5.20 2.11
C VAL A 87 2.02 4.54 1.68
N LEU A 88 0.98 5.35 1.50
CA LEU A 88 -0.36 4.91 1.15
C LEU A 88 -0.68 5.19 -0.33
N HIS A 89 -1.60 4.42 -0.88
CA HIS A 89 -2.11 4.56 -2.25
C HIS A 89 -3.55 5.04 -2.18
N ARG A 90 -3.88 6.18 -2.79
CA ARG A 90 -5.23 6.76 -2.72
C ARG A 90 -6.29 5.85 -3.35
N ASP A 91 -5.91 5.08 -4.36
CA ASP A 91 -6.78 4.17 -5.11
C ASP A 91 -6.79 2.72 -4.57
N ASP A 92 -6.08 2.42 -3.48
CA ASP A 92 -5.79 1.06 -2.99
C ASP A 92 -5.08 0.12 -3.99
N ASP A 93 -4.63 0.62 -5.15
CA ASP A 93 -3.89 -0.19 -6.14
C ASP A 93 -2.39 -0.12 -5.91
N ARG A 94 -1.84 -1.22 -5.39
CA ARG A 94 -0.41 -1.40 -5.15
C ARG A 94 0.45 -1.30 -6.42
N ASN A 95 -0.15 -1.42 -7.61
CA ASN A 95 0.55 -1.34 -8.90
C ASN A 95 0.62 0.08 -9.46
N ASN A 96 0.02 1.07 -8.80
CA ASN A 96 0.05 2.47 -9.19
C ASN A 96 1.00 3.29 -8.29
N PRO A 97 2.33 3.23 -8.50
CA PRO A 97 3.32 3.95 -7.71
C PRO A 97 3.49 5.42 -8.14
N ALA A 98 2.57 5.99 -8.93
CA ALA A 98 2.69 7.37 -9.38
C ALA A 98 2.60 8.33 -8.18
N LEU A 99 3.45 9.37 -8.14
CA LEU A 99 3.53 10.34 -7.05
C LEU A 99 2.16 10.96 -6.72
N ALA A 100 1.35 11.28 -7.73
CA ALA A 100 0.02 11.83 -7.54
C ALA A 100 -0.94 10.89 -6.77
N ASN A 101 -0.70 9.58 -6.84
CA ASN A 101 -1.46 8.55 -6.14
C ASN A 101 -0.91 8.24 -4.74
N LEU A 102 0.30 8.71 -4.42
CA LEU A 102 0.99 8.36 -3.17
C LEU A 102 0.92 9.52 -2.16
N TYR A 103 0.91 9.16 -0.88
CA TYR A 103 1.07 10.11 0.21
C TYR A 103 1.55 9.39 1.48
N TYR A 104 2.08 10.13 2.44
CA TYR A 104 2.39 9.59 3.75
C TYR A 104 1.15 9.64 4.64
N GLY A 105 0.87 8.55 5.34
CA GLY A 105 -0.27 8.48 6.26
C GLY A 105 -0.19 7.33 7.25
N THR A 106 -1.13 7.33 8.18
CA THR A 106 -1.28 6.36 9.25
C THR A 106 -2.08 5.13 8.81
N GLN A 107 -2.04 4.08 9.62
CA GLN A 107 -2.87 2.89 9.39
C GLN A 107 -4.38 3.22 9.40
N SER A 108 -4.81 4.17 10.23
CA SER A 108 -6.21 4.60 10.30
C SER A 108 -6.66 5.29 9.00
N GLU A 109 -5.80 6.13 8.42
CA GLU A 109 -6.07 6.75 7.12
C GLU A 109 -6.13 5.72 5.99
N ASN A 110 -5.25 4.71 6.02
CA ASN A 110 -5.32 3.60 5.07
C ASN A 110 -6.63 2.79 5.19
N LEU A 111 -7.13 2.58 6.42
CA LEU A 111 -8.44 1.94 6.64
C LEU A 111 -9.59 2.81 6.13
N TYR A 112 -9.50 4.13 6.33
CA TYR A 112 -10.49 5.07 5.81
C TYR A 112 -10.54 5.03 4.28
N ASP A 113 -9.40 5.05 3.61
CA ASP A 113 -9.30 4.92 2.15
C ASP A 113 -9.88 3.59 1.67
N CYS A 114 -9.57 2.49 2.36
CA CYS A 114 -10.15 1.17 2.08
C CYS A 114 -11.68 1.15 2.17
N VAL A 115 -12.26 1.88 3.13
CA VAL A 115 -13.71 2.03 3.27
C VAL A 115 -14.27 2.91 2.15
N ARG A 116 -13.65 4.07 1.90
CA ARG A 116 -14.04 5.01 0.84
C ARG A 116 -14.09 4.33 -0.53
N ASN A 117 -13.07 3.54 -0.84
CA ASN A 117 -12.92 2.86 -2.12
C ASN A 117 -13.74 1.55 -2.19
N GLY A 118 -14.46 1.18 -1.11
CA GLY A 118 -15.34 0.01 -1.09
C GLY A 118 -14.63 -1.35 -0.96
N SER A 119 -13.33 -1.35 -0.71
CA SER A 119 -12.51 -2.54 -0.53
C SER A 119 -12.65 -3.14 0.88
N HIS A 120 -13.15 -2.37 1.85
CA HIS A 120 -13.28 -2.85 3.23
C HIS A 120 -14.40 -3.89 3.38
N VAL A 121 -13.99 -5.15 3.65
CA VAL A 121 -14.86 -6.33 3.70
C VAL A 121 -16.06 -6.15 4.63
N GLN A 122 -15.85 -5.58 5.82
CA GLN A 122 -16.96 -5.41 6.77
C GLN A 122 -17.87 -4.26 6.38
N ALA A 123 -17.37 -3.20 5.75
CA ALA A 123 -18.22 -2.11 5.29
C ALA A 123 -19.08 -2.55 4.10
N ARG A 124 -18.53 -3.39 3.21
CA ARG A 124 -19.21 -3.86 2.00
C ARG A 124 -20.39 -4.81 2.25
N LYS A 125 -20.44 -5.54 3.38
CA LYS A 125 -21.55 -6.50 3.59
C LYS A 125 -22.87 -5.75 3.76
N ARG A 126 -23.87 -6.16 3.00
CA ARG A 126 -25.22 -5.60 3.05
C ARG A 126 -26.16 -6.35 3.98
N SER A 127 -25.86 -7.60 4.29
CA SER A 127 -26.72 -8.45 5.13
C SER A 127 -25.91 -9.24 6.16
N CYS A 128 -26.59 -9.66 7.23
CA CYS A 128 -26.03 -10.55 8.22
C CYS A 128 -25.99 -12.01 7.71
N PRO A 129 -25.31 -12.93 8.42
CA PRO A 129 -25.26 -14.35 8.03
C PRO A 129 -26.61 -15.08 8.00
N GLN A 130 -27.69 -14.45 8.46
CA GLN A 130 -29.06 -14.98 8.39
C GLN A 130 -29.91 -14.27 7.31
N GLY A 131 -29.29 -13.44 6.47
CA GLY A 131 -29.96 -12.74 5.36
C GLY A 131 -30.60 -11.39 5.70
N HIS A 132 -30.73 -11.03 6.98
CA HIS A 132 -31.28 -9.73 7.36
C HIS A 132 -30.40 -8.57 6.87
N GLU A 133 -30.99 -7.58 6.22
CA GLU A 133 -30.31 -6.39 5.74
C GLU A 133 -29.78 -5.52 6.90
N PHE A 134 -28.57 -4.98 6.72
CA PHE A 134 -28.00 -3.97 7.60
C PHE A 134 -28.49 -2.58 7.19
N ASN A 135 -29.49 -2.07 7.88
CA ASN A 135 -29.96 -0.69 7.80
C ASN A 135 -30.01 -0.05 9.20
N THR A 136 -30.40 1.22 9.31
CA THR A 136 -30.47 1.95 10.59
C THR A 136 -31.45 1.31 11.60
N GLU A 137 -32.50 0.68 11.12
CA GLU A 137 -33.52 0.03 11.94
C GLU A 137 -33.05 -1.32 12.49
N ASN A 138 -32.39 -2.14 11.66
CA ASN A 138 -32.00 -3.51 11.94
C ASN A 138 -30.56 -3.67 12.45
N THR A 139 -29.80 -2.57 12.51
CA THR A 139 -28.39 -2.57 12.93
C THR A 139 -28.20 -1.84 14.25
N TYR A 140 -27.33 -2.36 15.11
CA TYR A 140 -26.79 -1.62 16.24
C TYR A 140 -25.28 -1.83 16.34
N HIS A 141 -24.59 -0.88 16.96
CA HIS A 141 -23.13 -0.91 17.11
C HIS A 141 -22.74 -1.09 18.58
N TRP A 142 -21.81 -1.99 18.86
CA TRP A 142 -21.28 -2.23 20.20
C TRP A 142 -19.85 -2.76 20.11
N GLY A 143 -18.92 -2.22 20.92
CA GLY A 143 -17.51 -2.66 20.91
C GLY A 143 -16.85 -2.59 19.52
N GLY A 144 -17.15 -1.56 18.72
CA GLY A 144 -16.62 -1.38 17.37
C GLY A 144 -17.16 -2.35 16.32
N LYS A 145 -18.11 -3.22 16.67
CA LYS A 145 -18.76 -4.18 15.77
C LYS A 145 -20.21 -3.78 15.53
N ARG A 146 -20.71 -4.11 14.35
CA ARG A 146 -22.14 -4.02 14.03
C ARG A 146 -22.82 -5.37 14.25
N PHE A 147 -24.06 -5.32 14.71
CA PHE A 147 -24.87 -6.48 15.04
C PHE A 147 -26.27 -6.34 14.46
N CYS A 148 -26.87 -7.48 14.12
CA CYS A 148 -28.22 -7.57 13.60
C CYS A 148 -29.23 -7.69 14.76
N LYS A 149 -30.15 -6.72 14.86
CA LYS A 149 -31.21 -6.70 15.88
C LYS A 149 -32.14 -7.93 15.77
N PRO A 150 -32.67 -8.31 14.59
CA PRO A 150 -33.45 -9.55 14.43
C PRO A 150 -32.75 -10.80 14.97
N CYS A 151 -31.46 -10.99 14.63
CA CYS A 151 -30.69 -12.14 15.13
C CYS A 151 -30.56 -12.15 16.65
N ARG A 152 -30.35 -10.98 17.27
CA ARG A 152 -30.28 -10.85 18.73
C ARG A 152 -31.60 -11.22 19.39
N ILE A 153 -32.71 -10.76 18.84
CA ILE A 153 -34.06 -11.07 19.35
C ILE A 153 -34.31 -12.58 19.28
N ALA A 154 -33.99 -13.22 18.14
CA ALA A 154 -34.14 -14.66 17.96
C ALA A 154 -33.29 -15.45 18.97
N TYR A 155 -32.04 -15.04 19.21
CA TYR A 155 -31.17 -15.64 20.22
C TYR A 155 -31.76 -15.51 21.63
N GLN A 156 -32.22 -14.32 22.02
CA GLN A 156 -32.80 -14.08 23.35
C GLN A 156 -34.06 -14.93 23.59
N ARG A 157 -34.92 -15.09 22.57
CA ARG A 157 -36.09 -15.97 22.64
C ARG A 157 -35.70 -17.41 22.94
N ARG A 158 -34.71 -17.95 22.22
CA ARG A 158 -34.19 -19.33 22.45
C ARG A 158 -33.59 -19.50 23.84
N TYR A 159 -32.78 -18.54 24.28
CA TYR A 159 -32.15 -18.57 25.60
C TYR A 159 -33.18 -18.57 26.74
N ARG A 160 -34.22 -17.73 26.65
CA ARG A 160 -35.31 -17.68 27.64
C ARG A 160 -36.13 -18.98 27.66
N ALA A 161 -36.44 -19.54 26.49
CA ALA A 161 -37.16 -20.81 26.41
C ALA A 161 -36.38 -21.94 27.11
N GLY A 162 -35.07 -22.04 26.89
CA GLY A 162 -34.22 -23.05 27.53
C GLY A 162 -34.10 -22.90 29.05
N LYS A 163 -34.22 -21.68 29.58
CA LYS A 163 -34.25 -21.42 31.04
C LYS A 163 -35.59 -21.74 31.70
N ALA A 164 -36.69 -21.74 30.95
CA ALA A 164 -38.00 -22.09 31.49
C ALA A 164 -38.23 -23.61 31.55
N THR A 165 -37.40 -24.38 30.83
CA THR A 165 -37.45 -25.84 30.75
C THR A 165 -36.40 -26.54 31.64
N ALA A 166 -35.61 -25.78 32.40
CA ALA A 166 -34.58 -26.26 33.32
C ALA A 166 -34.96 -25.87 34.76
#